data_AF-A0A8S3WAR2-F1
#
_entry.id   AF-A0A8S3WAR2-F1
#
_cell.length_a   1.000
_cell.length_b   1.000
_cell.length_c   1.000
_cell.angle_alpha   90.00
_cell.angle_beta   90.00
_cell.angle_gamma   90.00
#
_symmetry.space_group_name_H-M   'P 1'
#
loop_
_entity.id
_entity.type
_entity.pdbx_description
1 polymer ?
#
loop_
_entity_poly.entity_id
_entity_poly.type
_entity_poly.pdbx_seq_one_letter_code
_entity_poly.pdbx_strand_id
1 'polypeptide(L)'
;MGGSQSTRKLSVENENAIQVSQEAIDRIQAQLSAKQAEQPQPPLQYSPPPNYESQKRDQDYAAEEAYWARRIENLKRTHEKISSGMQQEYQKTLNEANELFNLVQADKIAYKLPPCQEEKAKMLECYSTNPKKSLLCSVLVNQFNDCVCKSRIAAVTATS
;
A
#
# COMPACT_ATOMS: atom_id res chain seq x y z
N MET A 1 23.86 15.17 -10.12
CA MET A 1 24.82 14.62 -9.15
C MET A 1 24.14 14.64 -7.78
N GLY A 2 23.70 13.48 -7.30
CA GLY A 2 22.73 13.32 -6.22
C GLY A 2 23.32 13.53 -4.81
N GLY A 3 22.59 14.27 -3.98
CA GLY A 3 22.89 14.43 -2.55
C GLY A 3 22.22 13.34 -1.74
N SER A 4 23.03 12.48 -1.12
CA SER A 4 22.62 11.39 -0.26
C SER A 4 22.07 11.94 1.07
N GLN A 5 20.75 12.13 1.18
CA GLN A 5 20.06 12.34 2.45
C GLN A 5 19.54 10.97 2.91
N SER A 6 20.28 10.34 3.83
CA SER A 6 19.89 9.06 4.42
C SER A 6 18.68 9.26 5.33
N THR A 7 17.48 9.03 4.81
CA THR A 7 16.26 8.90 5.61
C THR A 7 16.31 7.58 6.36
N ARG A 8 17.02 7.54 7.51
CA ARG A 8 16.98 6.38 8.39
C ARG A 8 15.56 6.25 8.95
N LYS A 9 14.89 5.15 8.60
CA LYS A 9 13.56 4.77 9.10
C LYS A 9 13.65 4.60 10.62
N LEU A 10 12.94 5.43 11.37
CA LEU A 10 12.72 5.23 12.79
C LEU A 10 11.52 4.30 12.95
N SER A 11 11.76 3.01 13.18
CA SER A 11 10.73 2.09 13.65
C SER A 11 10.73 2.15 15.18
N VAL A 12 9.70 2.78 15.75
CA VAL A 12 9.44 2.76 17.18
C VAL A 12 8.69 1.47 17.49
N GLU A 13 9.43 0.42 17.83
CA GLU A 13 8.90 -0.74 18.54
C GLU A 13 9.50 -0.72 19.95
N ASN A 14 8.63 -0.69 20.95
CA ASN A 14 8.86 -0.68 22.40
C ASN A 14 8.69 0.69 23.09
N GLU A 15 7.59 0.82 23.83
CA GLU A 15 7.12 2.08 24.41
C GLU A 15 7.95 2.59 25.60
N ASN A 16 8.95 1.83 26.08
CA ASN A 16 9.78 2.23 27.24
C ASN A 16 11.31 2.04 27.05
N ALA A 17 11.83 1.89 25.83
CA ALA A 17 13.28 1.78 25.63
C ALA A 17 13.75 2.52 24.37
N ILE A 18 14.27 3.74 24.55
CA ILE A 18 14.98 4.46 23.49
C ILE A 18 16.28 3.70 23.20
N GLN A 19 16.36 2.98 22.08
CA GLN A 19 17.60 2.34 21.64
C GLN A 19 18.53 3.41 21.05
N VAL A 20 19.54 3.80 21.81
CA VAL A 20 20.55 4.78 21.40
C VAL A 20 21.72 4.03 20.71
N SER A 21 22.21 4.55 19.59
CA SER A 21 23.39 3.97 18.92
C SER A 21 24.66 4.15 19.77
N GLN A 22 25.59 3.22 19.67
CA GLN A 22 26.86 3.25 20.42
C GLN A 22 27.62 4.58 20.21
N GLU A 23 27.59 5.12 18.99
CA GLU A 23 28.20 6.41 18.65
C GLU A 23 27.59 7.61 19.38
N ALA A 24 26.31 7.54 19.78
CA ALA A 24 25.67 8.60 20.55
C ALA A 24 26.01 8.48 22.04
N ILE A 25 26.20 7.26 22.55
CA ILE A 25 26.70 7.02 23.91
C ILE A 25 28.13 7.58 24.05
N ASP A 26 29.01 7.29 23.09
CA ASP A 26 30.40 7.76 23.11
C ASP A 26 30.48 9.30 23.09
N ARG A 27 29.61 9.98 22.34
CA ARG A 27 29.53 11.45 22.33
C ARG A 27 29.07 12.03 23.67
N ILE A 28 28.07 11.41 24.29
CA ILE A 28 27.56 11.84 25.60
C ILE A 28 28.68 11.68 26.64
N GLN A 29 29.38 10.55 26.61
CA GLN A 29 30.44 10.25 27.56
C GLN A 29 31.67 11.17 27.37
N ALA A 30 32.02 11.49 26.12
CA ALA A 30 33.05 12.48 25.82
C ALA A 30 32.69 13.88 26.34
N GLN A 31 31.43 14.32 26.23
CA GLN A 31 30.99 15.60 26.77
C GLN A 31 30.97 15.64 28.30
N LEU A 32 30.57 14.54 28.95
CA LEU A 32 30.61 14.43 30.41
C LEU A 32 32.05 14.47 30.94
N SER A 33 32.97 13.80 30.24
CA SER A 33 34.40 13.79 30.57
C SER A 33 35.04 15.17 30.36
N ALA A 34 34.68 15.88 29.28
CA ALA A 34 35.12 17.24 29.02
C ALA A 34 34.63 18.21 30.12
N LYS A 35 33.39 18.05 30.60
CA LYS A 35 32.86 18.86 31.72
C LYS A 35 33.55 18.59 33.07
N GLN A 36 34.11 17.39 33.28
CA GLN A 36 34.85 17.05 34.50
C GLN A 36 36.30 17.56 34.49
N ALA A 37 36.86 17.87 33.32
CA ALA A 37 38.23 18.36 33.17
C ALA A 37 38.35 19.90 33.29
N GLU A 38 37.25 20.63 33.46
CA GLU A 38 37.24 22.08 33.60
C GLU A 38 37.47 22.47 35.07
N GLN A 39 38.62 23.10 35.35
CA GLN A 39 39.00 23.63 36.67
C GLN A 39 37.92 24.58 37.25
N PRO A 40 37.78 24.70 38.59
CA PRO A 40 36.87 25.66 39.18
C PRO A 40 37.34 27.08 38.88
N GLN A 41 36.63 27.79 38.00
CA GLN A 41 36.76 29.25 37.90
C GLN A 41 36.30 29.90 39.21
N PRO A 42 36.92 31.01 39.65
CA PRO A 42 36.46 31.75 40.82
C PRO A 42 34.97 32.11 40.66
N PRO A 43 34.15 32.06 41.73
CA PRO A 43 32.72 32.28 41.61
C PRO A 43 32.47 33.71 41.11
N LEU A 44 31.99 33.82 39.86
CA LEU A 44 31.43 35.06 39.35
C LEU A 44 30.26 35.43 40.26
N GLN A 45 30.31 36.62 40.87
CA GLN A 45 29.16 37.17 41.58
C GLN A 45 28.04 37.42 40.56
N TYR A 46 27.11 36.47 40.47
CA TYR A 46 25.93 36.60 39.62
C TYR A 46 24.93 37.51 40.32
N SER A 47 24.88 38.77 39.92
CA SER A 47 23.75 39.64 40.25
C SER A 47 22.53 39.12 39.50
N PRO A 48 21.38 38.86 40.15
CA PRO A 48 20.21 38.35 39.46
C PRO A 48 19.77 39.35 38.38
N PRO A 49 19.47 38.90 37.16
CA PRO A 49 19.05 39.77 36.09
C PRO A 49 17.76 40.52 36.48
N PRO A 50 17.62 41.78 36.08
CA PRO A 50 16.43 42.57 36.37
C PRO A 50 15.17 41.90 35.80
N ASN A 51 14.05 41.97 36.53
CA ASN A 51 12.79 41.26 36.24
C ASN A 51 12.26 41.47 34.80
N TYR A 52 12.58 42.61 34.17
CA TYR A 52 12.23 42.89 32.78
C TYR A 52 12.83 41.86 31.79
N GLU A 53 14.02 41.32 32.07
CA GLU A 53 14.66 40.31 31.20
C GLU A 53 13.95 38.97 31.30
N SER A 54 13.41 38.64 32.48
CA SER A 54 12.58 37.44 32.66
C SER A 54 11.28 37.55 31.89
N GLN A 55 10.56 38.68 32.04
CA GLN A 55 9.29 38.90 31.32
C GLN A 55 9.47 38.88 29.80
N LYS A 56 10.57 39.45 29.29
CA LYS A 56 10.89 39.42 27.87
C LYS A 56 11.17 37.99 27.39
N ARG A 57 11.96 37.20 28.16
CA ARG A 57 12.20 35.79 27.84
C ARG A 57 10.92 34.97 27.86
N ASP A 58 10.04 35.18 28.83
CA ASP A 58 8.78 34.43 28.91
C ASP A 58 7.86 34.75 27.72
N GLN A 59 7.85 36.00 27.25
CA GLN A 59 7.15 36.39 26.02
C GLN A 59 7.77 35.76 24.76
N ASP A 60 9.10 35.73 24.68
CA ASP A 60 9.82 35.11 23.57
C ASP A 60 9.53 33.59 23.53
N TYR A 61 9.54 32.90 24.67
CA TYR A 61 9.17 31.48 24.77
C TYR A 61 7.72 31.23 24.36
N ALA A 62 6.78 32.06 24.82
CA ALA A 62 5.37 31.92 24.43
C ALA A 62 5.17 32.14 22.92
N ALA A 63 5.92 33.06 22.31
CA ALA A 63 5.88 33.30 20.87
C ALA A 63 6.44 32.11 20.08
N GLU A 64 7.55 31.52 20.54
CA GLU A 64 8.12 30.31 19.95
C GLU A 64 7.19 29.10 20.07
N GLU A 65 6.59 28.89 21.24
CA GLU A 65 5.63 27.81 21.46
C GLU A 65 4.41 27.96 20.53
N ALA A 66 3.87 29.17 20.41
CA ALA A 66 2.77 29.45 19.49
C ALA A 66 3.16 29.21 18.02
N TYR A 67 4.40 29.53 17.62
CA TYR A 67 4.92 29.25 16.29
C TYR A 67 4.98 27.74 16.01
N TRP A 68 5.58 26.98 16.92
CA TRP A 68 5.73 25.53 16.76
C TRP A 68 4.37 24.81 16.81
N ALA A 69 3.47 25.22 17.70
CA ALA A 69 2.11 24.69 17.76
C ALA A 69 1.37 24.88 16.43
N ARG A 70 1.41 26.09 15.86
CA ARG A 70 0.81 26.38 14.54
C ARG A 70 1.44 25.55 13.43
N ARG A 71 2.77 25.37 13.47
CA ARG A 71 3.48 24.60 12.45
C ARG A 71 3.13 23.10 12.51
N ILE A 72 3.11 22.53 13.71
CA ILE A 72 2.70 21.13 13.93
C ILE A 72 1.26 20.92 13.47
N GLU A 73 0.37 21.84 13.82
CA GLU A 73 -1.02 21.77 13.42
C GLU A 73 -1.19 21.83 11.90
N ASN A 74 -0.46 22.70 11.20
CA ASN A 74 -0.48 22.75 9.74
C ASN A 74 0.04 21.45 9.10
N LEU A 75 1.10 20.86 9.67
CA LEU A 75 1.62 19.57 9.23
C LEU A 75 0.59 18.45 9.42
N LYS A 76 -0.09 18.42 10.57
CA LYS A 76 -1.17 17.46 10.84
C LYS A 76 -2.30 17.55 9.82
N ARG A 77 -2.83 18.76 9.57
CA ARG A 77 -3.89 18.98 8.57
C ARG A 77 -3.45 18.57 7.17
N THR A 78 -2.22 18.89 6.79
CA THR A 78 -1.68 18.51 5.48
C THR A 78 -1.58 16.99 5.36
N HIS A 79 -1.07 16.32 6.38
CA HIS A 79 -0.99 14.86 6.42
C HIS A 79 -2.36 14.21 6.39
N GLU A 80 -3.32 14.70 7.17
CA GLU A 80 -4.70 14.23 7.19
C GLU A 80 -5.38 14.36 5.82
N LYS A 81 -5.17 15.48 5.13
CA LYS A 81 -5.68 15.69 3.77
C LYS A 81 -5.09 14.68 2.77
N ILE A 82 -3.80 14.39 2.85
CA ILE A 82 -3.14 13.41 1.98
C ILE A 82 -3.62 12.00 2.31
N SER A 83 -3.66 11.65 3.60
CA SER A 83 -4.09 10.33 4.07
C SER A 83 -5.55 10.04 3.70
N SER A 84 -6.44 11.01 3.85
CA SER A 84 -7.85 10.85 3.49
C SER A 84 -8.04 10.68 1.98
N GLY A 85 -7.35 11.46 1.13
CA GLY A 85 -7.37 11.27 -0.32
C GLY A 85 -6.85 9.89 -0.74
N MET A 86 -5.73 9.45 -0.15
CA MET A 86 -5.16 8.13 -0.42
C MET A 86 -6.12 6.99 -0.04
N GLN A 87 -6.76 7.07 1.13
CA GLN A 87 -7.73 6.06 1.57
C GLN A 87 -8.97 6.02 0.68
N GLN A 88 -9.46 7.18 0.21
CA GLN A 88 -10.58 7.25 -0.72
C GLN A 88 -10.26 6.58 -2.06
N GLU A 89 -9.11 6.87 -2.66
CA GLU A 89 -8.70 6.25 -3.93
C GLU A 89 -8.44 4.74 -3.77
N TYR A 90 -7.86 4.31 -2.65
CA TYR A 90 -7.71 2.89 -2.34
C TYR A 90 -9.07 2.18 -2.25
N GLN A 91 -10.03 2.75 -1.53
CA GLN A 91 -11.34 2.12 -1.36
C GLN A 91 -12.14 2.13 -2.67
N LYS A 92 -12.03 3.22 -3.45
CA LYS A 92 -12.63 3.31 -4.79
C LYS A 92 -12.08 2.22 -5.73
N THR A 93 -10.76 2.09 -5.81
CA THR A 93 -10.12 1.07 -6.67
C THR A 93 -10.47 -0.36 -6.24
N LEU A 94 -10.58 -0.62 -4.94
CA LEU A 94 -11.07 -1.92 -4.46
C LEU A 94 -12.52 -2.19 -4.88
N ASN A 95 -13.40 -1.19 -4.79
CA ASN A 95 -14.79 -1.33 -5.18
C ASN A 95 -14.91 -1.59 -6.68
N GLU A 96 -14.22 -0.81 -7.52
CA GLU A 96 -14.19 -0.99 -8.97
C GLU A 96 -13.65 -2.38 -9.36
N ALA A 97 -12.57 -2.84 -8.72
CA ALA A 97 -12.02 -4.17 -8.97
C ALA A 97 -13.00 -5.28 -8.57
N ASN A 98 -13.71 -5.11 -7.46
CA ASN A 98 -14.71 -6.09 -7.01
C ASN A 98 -15.94 -6.11 -7.92
N GLU A 99 -16.40 -4.96 -8.40
CA GLU A 99 -17.47 -4.87 -9.40
C GLU A 99 -17.10 -5.59 -10.70
N LEU A 100 -15.91 -5.32 -11.24
CA LEU A 100 -15.41 -6.02 -12.42
C LEU A 100 -15.30 -7.53 -12.19
N PHE A 101 -14.83 -7.94 -11.01
CA PHE A 101 -14.74 -9.36 -10.67
C PHE A 101 -16.12 -10.01 -10.62
N ASN A 102 -17.12 -9.34 -10.02
CA ASN A 102 -18.49 -9.84 -9.94
C ASN A 102 -19.15 -9.92 -11.31
N LEU A 103 -18.92 -8.95 -12.20
CA LEU A 103 -19.38 -9.00 -13.59
C LEU A 103 -18.80 -10.22 -14.33
N VAL A 104 -17.48 -10.42 -14.24
CA VAL A 104 -16.81 -11.59 -14.84
C VAL A 104 -17.35 -12.90 -14.24
N GLN A 105 -17.67 -12.92 -12.94
CA GLN A 105 -18.24 -14.09 -12.29
C GLN A 105 -19.68 -14.36 -12.76
N ALA A 106 -20.49 -13.33 -12.91
CA ALA A 106 -21.85 -13.41 -13.43
C ALA A 106 -21.87 -13.86 -14.90
N ASP A 107 -20.99 -13.33 -15.74
CA ASP A 107 -20.83 -13.76 -17.13
C ASP A 107 -20.38 -15.22 -17.21
N LYS A 108 -19.45 -15.65 -16.35
CA LYS A 108 -19.07 -17.06 -16.23
C LYS A 108 -20.23 -17.96 -15.81
N ILE A 109 -21.29 -17.43 -15.18
CA ILE A 109 -22.51 -18.19 -14.84
C ILE A 109 -23.40 -18.38 -16.09
N ALA A 110 -23.46 -17.42 -17.00
CA ALA A 110 -24.17 -17.57 -18.27
C ALA A 110 -23.50 -18.57 -19.23
N TYR A 111 -22.17 -18.75 -19.14
CA TYR A 111 -21.40 -19.72 -19.95
C TYR A 111 -21.12 -21.08 -19.24
N LYS A 112 -21.86 -21.44 -18.18
CA LYS A 112 -21.58 -22.64 -17.35
C LYS A 112 -21.62 -23.98 -18.08
N LEU A 113 -22.29 -24.07 -19.24
CA LEU A 113 -22.17 -25.26 -20.08
C LEU A 113 -21.12 -25.01 -21.16
N PRO A 114 -20.07 -25.83 -21.24
CA PRO A 114 -19.15 -25.75 -22.36
C PRO A 114 -19.96 -25.92 -23.65
N PRO A 115 -19.74 -25.09 -24.68
CA PRO A 115 -20.53 -25.15 -25.89
C PRO A 115 -20.53 -26.56 -26.48
N CYS A 116 -21.63 -26.93 -27.12
CA CYS A 116 -21.77 -28.18 -27.88
C CYS A 116 -21.77 -29.48 -27.04
N GLN A 117 -22.30 -29.45 -25.80
CA GLN A 117 -22.41 -30.67 -24.98
C GLN A 117 -23.30 -31.75 -25.64
N GLU A 118 -24.39 -31.34 -26.30
CA GLU A 118 -25.33 -32.29 -26.89
C GLU A 118 -24.74 -33.00 -28.10
N GLU A 119 -24.09 -32.27 -29.00
CA GLU A 119 -23.41 -32.80 -30.18
C GLU A 119 -22.24 -33.70 -29.78
N LYS A 120 -21.51 -33.32 -28.72
CA LYS A 120 -20.45 -34.15 -28.14
C LYS A 120 -21.00 -35.48 -27.63
N ALA A 121 -22.11 -35.46 -26.90
CA ALA A 121 -22.74 -36.67 -26.38
C ALA A 121 -23.14 -37.63 -27.52
N LYS A 122 -23.81 -37.10 -28.55
CA LYS A 122 -24.20 -37.88 -29.75
C LYS A 122 -22.99 -38.49 -30.48
N MET A 123 -21.92 -37.71 -30.66
CA MET A 123 -20.68 -38.19 -31.28
C MET A 123 -20.06 -39.34 -30.49
N LEU A 124 -19.94 -39.19 -29.16
CA LEU A 124 -19.37 -40.21 -28.28
C LEU A 124 -20.22 -41.48 -28.26
N GLU A 125 -21.54 -41.34 -28.20
CA GLU A 125 -22.48 -42.45 -28.26
C GLU A 125 -22.31 -43.24 -29.57
N CYS A 126 -22.22 -42.56 -30.72
CA CYS A 126 -22.03 -43.22 -32.00
C CYS A 126 -20.72 -44.05 -32.05
N TYR A 127 -19.62 -43.51 -31.53
CA TYR A 127 -18.36 -44.26 -31.46
C TYR A 127 -18.43 -45.46 -30.52
N SER A 128 -19.13 -45.32 -29.39
CA SER A 128 -19.32 -46.42 -28.45
C SER A 128 -20.12 -47.57 -29.05
N THR A 129 -21.12 -47.26 -29.88
CA THR A 129 -21.95 -48.23 -30.60
C THR A 129 -21.22 -48.82 -31.83
N ASN A 130 -20.27 -48.07 -32.42
CA ASN A 130 -19.60 -48.42 -33.68
C ASN A 130 -18.06 -48.44 -33.58
N PRO A 131 -17.45 -49.25 -32.69
CA PRO A 131 -16.01 -49.19 -32.36
C PRO A 131 -15.04 -49.51 -33.52
N LYS A 132 -15.53 -50.07 -34.64
CA LYS A 132 -14.73 -50.35 -35.85
C LYS A 132 -15.30 -49.72 -37.12
N LYS A 133 -16.33 -48.88 -37.00
CA LYS A 133 -17.03 -48.26 -38.12
C LYS A 133 -17.15 -46.75 -37.91
N SER A 134 -16.03 -46.11 -37.64
CA SER A 134 -15.95 -44.66 -37.34
C SER A 134 -16.57 -43.78 -38.43
N LEU A 135 -16.51 -44.21 -39.70
CA LEU A 135 -17.09 -43.47 -40.83
C LEU A 135 -18.62 -43.29 -40.73
N LEU A 136 -19.33 -44.17 -40.02
CA LEU A 136 -20.78 -44.00 -39.77
C LEU A 136 -21.07 -42.78 -38.88
N CYS A 137 -20.10 -42.36 -38.06
CA CYS A 137 -20.23 -41.23 -37.15
C CYS A 137 -19.80 -39.89 -37.77
N SER A 138 -19.35 -39.89 -39.04
CA SER A 138 -18.83 -38.70 -39.73
C SER A 138 -19.80 -37.50 -39.71
N VAL A 139 -21.09 -37.74 -39.88
CA VAL A 139 -22.12 -36.68 -39.83
C VAL A 139 -22.19 -36.02 -38.45
N LEU A 140 -22.13 -36.82 -37.38
CA LEU A 140 -22.18 -36.31 -35.99
C LEU A 140 -20.90 -35.55 -35.62
N VAL A 141 -19.75 -36.00 -36.13
CA VAL A 141 -18.47 -35.29 -35.97
C VAL A 141 -18.53 -33.92 -36.65
N ASN A 142 -19.09 -33.84 -37.86
CA ASN A 142 -19.25 -32.57 -38.57
C ASN A 142 -20.19 -31.62 -37.83
N GLN A 143 -21.31 -32.11 -37.30
CA GLN A 143 -22.23 -31.31 -36.48
C GLN A 143 -21.54 -30.75 -35.22
N PHE A 144 -20.74 -31.57 -34.55
CA PHE A 144 -19.93 -31.11 -33.41
C PHE A 144 -18.93 -30.03 -33.83
N ASN A 145 -18.19 -30.24 -34.93
CA ASN A 145 -17.24 -29.25 -35.46
C ASN A 145 -17.92 -27.93 -35.84
N ASP A 146 -19.08 -27.98 -36.49
CA ASP A 146 -19.85 -26.78 -36.86
C ASP A 146 -20.29 -25.99 -35.63
N CYS A 147 -20.76 -26.69 -34.60
CA CYS A 147 -21.11 -26.06 -33.33
C CYS A 147 -19.89 -25.39 -32.70
N VAL A 148 -18.75 -26.10 -32.59
CA VAL A 148 -17.51 -25.53 -32.01
C VAL A 148 -17.03 -24.31 -32.78
N CYS A 149 -17.07 -24.35 -34.11
CA CYS A 149 -16.71 -23.23 -34.96
C CYS A 149 -17.62 -22.01 -34.72
N LYS A 150 -18.95 -22.21 -34.67
CA LYS A 150 -19.91 -21.13 -34.39
C LYS A 150 -19.70 -20.53 -32.99
N SER A 151 -19.49 -21.37 -31.97
CA SER A 151 -19.25 -20.90 -30.61
C SER A 151 -17.93 -20.13 -30.48
N ARG A 152 -16.87 -20.56 -31.18
CA ARG A 152 -15.60 -19.83 -31.21
C ARG A 152 -15.75 -18.45 -31.86
N ILE A 153 -16.47 -18.37 -32.99
CA ILE A 153 -16.74 -17.10 -33.66
C ILE A 153 -17.54 -16.19 -32.72
N ALA A 154 -18.61 -16.70 -32.11
CA ALA A 154 -19.45 -15.94 -31.17
C ALA A 154 -18.64 -15.37 -29.99
N ALA A 155 -17.74 -16.15 -29.40
CA ALA A 155 -16.90 -15.72 -28.28
C ALA A 155 -15.91 -14.60 -28.66
N VAL A 156 -15.33 -14.66 -29.87
CA VAL A 156 -14.42 -13.62 -30.38
C VAL A 156 -15.18 -12.36 -30.78
N THR A 157 -16.38 -12.49 -31.35
CA THR A 157 -17.21 -11.32 -31.71
C THR A 157 -17.83 -10.64 -30.49
N ALA A 158 -18.11 -11.36 -29.41
CA ALA A 158 -18.66 -10.78 -28.18
C ALA A 158 -17.64 -9.97 -27.36
N THR A 159 -16.36 -10.04 -27.72
CA THR A 159 -15.25 -9.33 -27.05
C THR A 159 -14.73 -8.13 -27.86
N SER A 160 -15.29 -7.87 -29.05
CA SER A 160 -14.98 -6.72 -29.92
C SER A 160 -16.06 -5.66 -29.84
#